data_AF-A0A2A5BJI6-F1
#
_entry.id   AF-A0A2A5BJI6-F1
#
_cell.length_a   1.000
_cell.length_b   1.000
_cell.length_c   1.000
_cell.angle_alpha   90.00
_cell.angle_beta   90.00
_cell.angle_gamma   90.00
#
_symmetry.space_group_name_H-M   'P 1'
#
loop_
_entity.id
_entity.type
_entity.pdbx_description
1 polymer ?
#
loop_
_entity_poly.entity_id
_entity_poly.type
_entity_poly.pdbx_seq_one_letter_code
_entity_poly.pdbx_strand_id
1 'polypeptide(L)'
;MLTAILAIAGMALVFGLLLGFAAIHFKVEGDPIAEQIDKLLPQTQCGQCSFPGCKPYAEAIASGEADINRCPPGGEATIHALADLLEVEFKPLDDEVGVEKPKTLAVIVEDRCIGCTLCIQACPVDAILGAAKQMHTVITDECTGCELCVAPCPVDCIDMVETEVEPSTWRWPDPSVINVDQLNQRDNA
;
A
#
# COMPACT_ATOMS: atom_id res chain seq x y z
N MET A 1 2.25 -38.48 37.78
CA MET A 1 2.16 -38.21 36.33
C MET A 1 0.88 -37.45 35.99
N LEU A 2 -0.31 -37.96 36.35
CA LEU A 2 -1.59 -37.29 36.08
C LEU A 2 -1.71 -35.89 36.73
N THR A 3 -1.20 -35.73 37.95
CA THR A 3 -1.19 -34.45 38.69
C THR A 3 -0.41 -33.35 37.98
N ALA A 4 0.74 -33.69 37.39
CA ALA A 4 1.55 -32.74 36.63
C ALA A 4 0.85 -32.30 35.34
N ILE A 5 0.19 -33.23 34.63
CA ILE A 5 -0.58 -32.95 33.42
C ILE A 5 -1.73 -31.98 33.73
N LEU A 6 -2.49 -32.26 34.80
CA LEU A 6 -3.61 -31.40 35.22
C LEU A 6 -3.15 -30.01 35.67
N ALA A 7 -2.03 -29.92 36.38
CA ALA A 7 -1.47 -28.64 36.80
C ALA A 7 -1.05 -27.76 35.62
N ILE A 8 -0.36 -28.34 34.63
CA ILE A 8 0.07 -27.61 33.43
C ILE A 8 -1.13 -27.21 32.58
N ALA A 9 -2.11 -28.11 32.38
CA ALA A 9 -3.31 -27.82 31.60
C ALA A 9 -4.17 -26.71 32.25
N GLY A 10 -4.34 -26.74 33.57
CA GLY A 10 -5.07 -25.70 34.30
C GLY A 10 -4.38 -24.34 34.20
N MET A 11 -3.06 -24.31 34.35
CA MET A 11 -2.28 -23.08 34.22
C MET A 11 -2.33 -22.51 32.80
N ALA A 12 -2.20 -23.35 31.78
CA ALA A 12 -2.33 -22.95 30.38
C ALA A 12 -3.72 -22.36 30.07
N LEU A 13 -4.78 -22.98 30.60
CA LEU A 13 -6.15 -22.49 30.43
C LEU A 13 -6.35 -21.13 31.11
N VAL A 14 -5.85 -20.96 32.34
CA VAL A 14 -5.96 -19.68 33.07
C VAL A 14 -5.20 -18.58 32.34
N PHE A 15 -3.94 -18.81 31.97
CA PHE A 15 -3.15 -17.80 31.26
C PHE A 15 -3.71 -17.52 29.85
N GLY A 16 -4.18 -18.55 29.14
CA GLY A 16 -4.82 -18.38 27.83
C GLY A 16 -6.08 -17.53 27.90
N LEU A 17 -6.95 -17.78 28.89
CA LEU A 17 -8.15 -16.96 29.10
C LEU A 17 -7.81 -15.53 29.52
N LEU A 18 -6.82 -15.35 30.40
CA LEU A 18 -6.42 -14.02 30.89
C LEU A 18 -5.81 -13.18 29.75
N LEU A 19 -4.89 -13.76 28.96
CA LEU A 19 -4.29 -13.09 27.81
C LEU A 19 -5.32 -12.83 26.71
N GLY A 20 -6.22 -13.80 26.43
CA GLY A 20 -7.30 -13.62 25.47
C GLY A 20 -8.27 -12.51 25.86
N PHE A 21 -8.66 -12.45 27.14
CA PHE A 21 -9.50 -11.38 27.67
C PHE A 21 -8.81 -10.02 27.57
N ALA A 22 -7.53 -9.94 27.97
CA ALA A 22 -6.76 -8.70 27.89
C ALA A 22 -6.63 -8.20 26.43
N ALA A 23 -6.38 -9.09 25.47
CA ALA A 23 -6.24 -8.71 24.06
C ALA A 23 -7.52 -8.12 23.45
N ILE A 24 -8.70 -8.57 23.89
CA ILE A 24 -9.99 -8.06 23.39
C ILE A 24 -10.38 -6.78 24.14
N HIS A 25 -10.25 -6.78 25.47
CA HIS A 25 -10.71 -5.67 26.31
C HIS A 25 -9.85 -4.42 26.18
N PHE A 26 -8.54 -4.57 25.96
CA PHE A 26 -7.60 -3.46 25.80
C PHE A 26 -7.22 -3.22 24.33
N LYS A 27 -8.03 -3.68 23.37
CA LYS A 27 -7.83 -3.35 21.97
C LYS A 27 -8.03 -1.84 21.78
N VAL A 28 -6.94 -1.12 21.52
CA VAL A 28 -7.01 0.30 21.15
C VAL A 28 -7.55 0.37 19.73
N GLU A 29 -8.77 0.90 19.56
CA GLU A 29 -9.29 1.30 18.25
C GLU A 29 -8.44 2.49 17.78
N GLY A 30 -7.94 2.41 16.54
CA GLY A 30 -7.09 3.46 15.97
C GLY A 30 -7.85 4.78 15.84
N ASP A 31 -7.12 5.86 15.54
CA ASP A 31 -7.76 7.14 15.23
C ASP A 31 -8.68 6.96 13.99
N PRO A 32 -10.00 7.20 14.13
CA PRO A 32 -10.95 7.04 13.02
C PRO A 32 -10.62 7.95 11.83
N ILE A 33 -9.91 9.06 12.02
CA ILE A 33 -9.46 9.94 10.94
C ILE A 33 -8.29 9.29 10.18
N ALA A 34 -7.32 8.73 10.89
CA ALA A 34 -6.19 8.03 10.26
C ALA A 34 -6.68 6.84 9.40
N GLU A 35 -7.70 6.10 9.84
CA GLU A 35 -8.28 5.02 9.04
C GLU A 35 -9.01 5.52 7.78
N GLN A 36 -9.60 6.71 7.81
CA GLN A 36 -10.22 7.32 6.63
C GLN A 36 -9.17 7.82 5.64
N ILE A 37 -8.12 8.47 6.14
CA ILE A 37 -6.97 8.90 5.33
C ILE A 37 -6.31 7.69 4.66
N ASP A 38 -6.04 6.61 5.41
CA ASP A 38 -5.41 5.41 4.87
C ASP A 38 -6.21 4.84 3.68
N LYS A 39 -7.55 4.81 3.76
CA LYS A 39 -8.39 4.36 2.65
C LYS A 39 -8.32 5.22 1.39
N LEU A 40 -7.95 6.50 1.51
CA LEU A 40 -7.79 7.40 0.36
C LEU A 40 -6.39 7.32 -0.27
N LEU A 41 -5.41 6.80 0.46
CA LEU A 41 -4.06 6.59 -0.06
C LEU A 41 -4.03 5.46 -1.10
N PRO A 42 -3.07 5.48 -2.04
CA PRO A 42 -3.02 4.51 -3.15
C PRO A 42 -2.62 3.07 -2.72
N GLN A 43 -2.36 2.83 -1.43
CA GLN A 43 -2.02 1.51 -0.86
C GLN A 43 -0.83 0.81 -1.53
N THR A 44 0.10 1.58 -2.11
CA THR A 44 1.29 1.06 -2.79
C THR A 44 2.39 0.60 -1.84
N GLN A 45 2.38 1.08 -0.58
CA GLN A 45 3.40 0.82 0.43
C GLN A 45 4.84 1.11 -0.04
N CYS A 46 5.02 2.07 -0.96
CA CYS A 46 6.31 2.30 -1.64
C CYS A 46 7.32 3.13 -0.83
N GLY A 47 6.86 3.85 0.19
CA GLY A 47 7.68 4.70 1.06
C GLY A 47 8.30 5.95 0.42
N GLN A 48 7.85 6.36 -0.77
CA GLN A 48 8.32 7.59 -1.43
C GLN A 48 7.99 8.86 -0.63
N CYS A 49 6.96 8.81 0.23
CA CYS A 49 6.59 9.89 1.15
C CYS A 49 7.48 9.99 2.41
N SER A 50 8.59 9.26 2.49
CA SER A 50 9.47 9.14 3.67
C SER A 50 8.87 8.38 4.87
N PHE A 51 7.69 7.78 4.71
CA PHE A 51 7.08 6.89 5.70
C PHE A 51 7.19 5.44 5.24
N PRO A 52 7.26 4.45 6.16
CA PRO A 52 7.44 3.04 5.78
C PRO A 52 6.21 2.41 5.11
N GLY A 53 5.07 3.11 5.03
CA GLY A 53 3.86 2.64 4.39
C GLY A 53 2.76 3.70 4.40
N CYS A 54 1.59 3.35 3.82
CA CYS A 54 0.44 4.25 3.73
C CYS A 54 -0.15 4.55 5.12
N LYS A 55 -0.33 3.53 5.97
CA LYS A 55 -0.92 3.70 7.30
C LYS A 55 -0.11 4.62 8.24
N PRO A 56 1.22 4.47 8.38
CA PRO A 56 2.03 5.41 9.16
C PRO A 56 2.00 6.84 8.61
N TYR A 57 1.91 7.01 7.29
CA TYR A 57 1.71 8.33 6.71
C TYR A 57 0.33 8.90 7.05
N ALA A 58 -0.71 8.07 7.01
CA ALA A 58 -2.07 8.45 7.39
C ALA A 58 -2.17 8.88 8.87
N GLU A 59 -1.50 8.16 9.77
CA GLU A 59 -1.39 8.51 11.18
C GLU A 59 -0.66 9.84 11.38
N ALA A 60 0.44 10.08 10.65
CA ALA A 60 1.18 11.34 10.71
C ALA A 60 0.39 12.53 10.16
N ILE A 61 -0.44 12.33 9.14
CA ILE A 61 -1.37 13.36 8.66
C ILE A 61 -2.44 13.63 9.74
N ALA A 62 -3.03 12.59 10.31
CA ALA A 62 -4.06 12.72 11.35
C ALA A 62 -3.54 13.44 12.61
N SER A 63 -2.27 13.22 12.99
CA SER A 63 -1.64 13.90 14.12
C SER A 63 -1.12 15.30 13.80
N GLY A 64 -1.14 15.71 12.52
CA GLY A 64 -0.60 16.99 12.06
C GLY A 64 0.93 17.06 11.99
N GLU A 65 1.60 15.90 12.03
CA GLU A 65 3.06 15.77 11.90
C GLU A 65 3.53 15.81 10.44
N ALA A 66 2.65 15.49 9.49
CA ALA A 66 2.95 15.48 8.06
C ALA A 66 1.89 16.22 7.23
N ASP A 67 2.33 16.85 6.15
CA ASP A 67 1.44 17.46 5.16
C ASP A 67 0.81 16.43 4.22
N ILE A 68 -0.36 16.78 3.66
CA ILE A 68 -1.17 15.94 2.75
C ILE A 68 -0.57 15.75 1.35
N ASN A 69 0.42 16.55 0.96
CA ASN A 69 0.96 16.66 -0.39
C ASN A 69 2.30 15.93 -0.57
N ARG A 70 2.56 14.88 0.21
CA ARG A 70 3.84 14.14 0.19
C ARG A 70 3.76 12.77 -0.47
N CYS A 71 2.67 12.43 -1.16
CA CYS A 71 2.48 11.13 -1.81
C CYS A 71 2.57 11.22 -3.36
N PRO A 72 3.76 11.04 -3.96
CA PRO A 72 3.91 11.05 -5.42
C PRO A 72 3.02 10.06 -6.19
N PRO A 73 2.83 8.79 -5.75
CA PRO A 73 2.01 7.85 -6.51
C PRO A 73 0.50 8.11 -6.38
N GLY A 74 0.06 8.87 -5.37
CA GLY A 74 -1.33 9.30 -5.24
C GLY A 74 -1.67 10.52 -6.10
N GLY A 75 -0.66 11.31 -6.44
CA GLY A 75 -0.81 12.48 -7.29
C GLY A 75 -1.75 13.54 -6.72
N GLU A 76 -2.18 14.46 -7.57
CA GLU A 76 -3.11 15.52 -7.17
C GLU A 76 -4.48 14.99 -6.74
N ALA A 77 -4.94 13.88 -7.32
CA ALA A 77 -6.24 13.31 -7.01
C ALA A 77 -6.35 12.87 -5.54
N THR A 78 -5.32 12.18 -5.02
CA THR A 78 -5.27 11.84 -3.59
C THR A 78 -5.19 13.09 -2.73
N ILE A 79 -4.42 14.11 -3.12
CA ILE A 79 -4.29 15.35 -2.34
C ILE A 79 -5.63 16.07 -2.24
N HIS A 80 -6.40 16.18 -3.33
CA HIS A 80 -7.74 16.76 -3.30
C HIS A 80 -8.67 15.99 -2.36
N ALA A 81 -8.69 14.66 -2.45
CA ALA A 81 -9.52 13.84 -1.57
C ALA A 81 -9.14 14.01 -0.09
N LEU A 82 -7.85 14.15 0.22
CA LEU A 82 -7.37 14.42 1.58
C LEU A 82 -7.73 15.84 2.05
N ALA A 83 -7.60 16.84 1.17
CA ALA A 83 -7.97 18.22 1.45
C ALA A 83 -9.47 18.33 1.78
N ASP A 84 -10.31 17.67 0.98
CA ASP A 84 -11.76 17.61 1.19
C ASP A 84 -12.12 16.88 2.49
N LEU A 85 -11.45 15.75 2.80
CA LEU A 85 -11.70 14.98 4.04
C LEU A 85 -11.31 15.76 5.31
N LEU A 86 -10.21 16.49 5.26
CA LEU A 86 -9.64 17.20 6.42
C LEU A 86 -10.07 18.66 6.51
N GLU A 87 -10.86 19.15 5.54
CA GLU A 87 -11.28 20.55 5.40
C GLU A 87 -10.09 21.52 5.40
N VAL A 88 -9.00 21.15 4.72
CA VAL A 88 -7.78 21.97 4.58
C VAL A 88 -7.60 22.47 3.16
N GLU A 89 -6.80 23.52 2.99
CA GLU A 89 -6.48 24.06 1.67
C GLU A 89 -5.62 23.08 0.86
N PHE A 90 -5.96 22.92 -0.43
CA PHE A 90 -5.16 22.14 -1.36
C PHE A 90 -3.75 22.72 -1.49
N LYS A 91 -2.75 21.83 -1.44
CA LYS A 91 -1.34 22.16 -1.70
C LYS A 91 -0.86 21.31 -2.88
N PRO A 92 -0.12 21.88 -3.86
CA PRO A 92 0.47 21.07 -4.92
C PRO A 92 1.46 20.05 -4.35
N LEU A 93 1.71 18.97 -5.08
CA LEU A 93 2.67 17.92 -4.68
C LEU A 93 4.01 18.55 -4.30
N ASP A 94 4.55 18.12 -3.16
CA ASP A 94 5.85 18.59 -2.67
C ASP A 94 6.98 18.13 -3.59
N ASP A 95 7.70 19.09 -4.18
CA ASP A 95 8.82 18.84 -5.11
C ASP A 95 9.95 18.02 -4.45
N GLU A 96 10.05 18.00 -3.11
CA GLU A 96 11.07 17.24 -2.38
C GLU A 96 10.86 15.73 -2.42
N VAL A 97 9.62 15.25 -2.54
CA VAL A 97 9.31 13.80 -2.56
C VAL A 97 9.26 13.21 -3.96
N GLY A 98 9.28 14.05 -5.00
CA GLY A 98 9.32 13.65 -6.40
C GLY A 98 8.08 14.05 -7.18
N VAL A 99 7.95 13.49 -8.38
CA VAL A 99 6.87 13.81 -9.33
C VAL A 99 5.88 12.67 -9.47
N GLU A 100 4.63 13.01 -9.76
CA GLU A 100 3.62 12.04 -10.18
C GLU A 100 4.07 11.38 -11.51
N LYS A 101 4.18 10.05 -11.50
CA LYS A 101 4.50 9.25 -12.69
C LYS A 101 3.26 8.48 -13.15
N PRO A 102 3.13 8.20 -14.47
CA PRO A 102 2.08 7.33 -14.96
C PRO A 102 2.19 5.93 -14.35
N LYS A 103 1.07 5.22 -14.30
CA LYS A 103 1.03 3.85 -13.77
C LYS A 103 1.88 2.92 -14.65
N THR A 104 2.91 2.34 -14.04
CA THR A 104 3.77 1.33 -14.66
C THR A 104 3.51 -0.04 -14.03
N LEU A 105 3.71 -1.09 -14.81
CA LEU A 105 3.63 -2.47 -14.36
C LEU A 105 5.01 -3.12 -14.48
N ALA A 106 5.35 -3.93 -13.47
CA ALA A 106 6.55 -4.74 -13.52
C ALA A 106 6.35 -5.93 -14.47
N VAL A 107 7.30 -6.17 -15.35
CA VAL A 107 7.35 -7.33 -16.25
C VAL A 107 8.65 -8.07 -16.00
N ILE A 108 8.56 -9.37 -15.67
CA ILE A 108 9.73 -10.23 -15.49
C ILE A 108 10.10 -10.82 -16.84
N VAL A 109 11.33 -10.59 -17.28
CA VAL A 109 11.84 -11.12 -18.54
C VAL A 109 12.34 -12.54 -18.33
N GLU A 110 11.66 -13.47 -19.00
CA GLU A 110 11.77 -14.91 -18.76
C GLU A 110 13.15 -15.48 -19.10
N ASP A 111 13.86 -14.91 -20.07
CA ASP A 111 15.18 -15.40 -20.48
C ASP A 111 16.28 -15.14 -19.43
N ARG A 112 16.09 -14.13 -18.58
CA ARG A 112 17.07 -13.66 -17.59
C ARG A 112 16.80 -14.13 -16.17
N CYS A 113 15.55 -14.46 -15.84
CA CYS A 113 15.16 -14.78 -14.47
C CYS A 113 15.74 -16.14 -14.02
N ILE A 114 16.41 -16.13 -12.87
CA ILE A 114 17.06 -17.30 -12.26
C ILE A 114 16.26 -17.91 -11.09
N GLY A 115 15.08 -17.36 -10.77
CA GLY A 115 14.25 -17.84 -9.65
C GLY A 115 14.88 -17.65 -8.27
N CYS A 116 15.49 -16.49 -8.00
CA CYS A 116 16.20 -16.17 -6.75
C CYS A 116 15.29 -15.85 -5.54
N THR A 117 13.99 -15.64 -5.77
CA THR A 117 12.92 -15.28 -4.81
C THR A 117 13.02 -13.91 -4.13
N LEU A 118 14.06 -13.12 -4.39
CA LEU A 118 14.22 -11.78 -3.77
C LEU A 118 13.12 -10.79 -4.16
N CYS A 119 12.65 -10.83 -5.41
CA CYS A 119 11.55 -9.99 -5.85
C CYS A 119 10.21 -10.33 -5.17
N ILE A 120 9.96 -11.60 -4.86
CA ILE A 120 8.76 -12.05 -4.12
C ILE A 120 8.79 -11.45 -2.71
N GLN A 121 9.94 -11.50 -2.03
CA GLN A 121 10.08 -10.94 -0.68
C GLN A 121 9.97 -9.41 -0.63
N ALA A 122 10.29 -8.74 -1.73
CA ALA A 122 10.23 -7.29 -1.84
C ALA A 122 8.85 -6.77 -2.25
N CYS A 123 7.95 -7.62 -2.75
CA CYS A 123 6.65 -7.19 -3.22
C CYS A 123 5.68 -7.00 -2.02
N PRO A 124 5.21 -5.78 -1.73
CA PRO A 124 4.36 -5.53 -0.56
C PRO A 124 2.91 -6.04 -0.73
N VAL A 125 2.51 -6.34 -1.96
CA VAL A 125 1.15 -6.76 -2.35
C VAL A 125 1.11 -8.19 -2.89
N ASP A 126 2.21 -8.94 -2.77
CA ASP A 126 2.32 -10.32 -3.22
C ASP A 126 1.93 -10.55 -4.71
N ALA A 127 2.14 -9.56 -5.58
CA ALA A 127 1.78 -9.62 -7.00
C ALA A 127 2.72 -10.53 -7.84
N ILE A 128 3.76 -11.12 -7.25
CA ILE A 128 4.75 -11.95 -7.97
C ILE A 128 4.57 -13.42 -7.59
N LEU A 129 4.28 -14.25 -8.59
CA LEU A 129 4.16 -15.70 -8.46
C LEU A 129 5.43 -16.40 -8.93
N GLY A 130 5.86 -17.42 -8.19
CA GLY A 130 7.02 -18.21 -8.54
C GLY A 130 7.50 -19.12 -7.42
N ALA A 131 8.62 -19.80 -7.64
CA ALA A 131 9.27 -20.65 -6.64
C ALA A 131 10.79 -20.63 -6.84
N ALA A 132 11.53 -21.08 -5.82
CA ALA A 132 12.98 -21.16 -5.91
C ALA A 132 13.43 -21.98 -7.14
N LYS A 133 14.33 -21.38 -7.93
CA LYS A 133 14.84 -21.94 -9.20
C LYS A 133 13.77 -22.17 -10.27
N GLN A 134 12.61 -21.54 -10.15
CA GLN A 134 11.56 -21.53 -11.16
C GLN A 134 11.37 -20.12 -11.69
N MET A 135 10.83 -20.04 -12.90
CA MET A 135 10.45 -18.76 -13.49
C MET A 135 9.42 -18.05 -12.61
N HIS A 136 9.60 -16.75 -12.45
CA HIS A 136 8.62 -15.92 -11.77
C HIS A 136 7.82 -15.13 -12.80
N THR A 137 6.58 -14.79 -12.46
CA THR A 137 5.69 -13.96 -13.27
C THR A 137 4.95 -12.97 -12.39
N VAL A 138 4.49 -11.86 -12.98
CA VAL A 138 3.76 -10.81 -12.28
C VAL A 138 2.27 -10.96 -12.61
N ILE A 139 1.43 -11.01 -11.57
CA ILE A 139 -0.01 -10.85 -11.71
C ILE A 139 -0.28 -9.36 -11.93
N THR A 140 -0.55 -8.98 -13.18
CA THR A 140 -0.70 -7.58 -13.58
C THR A 140 -1.81 -6.85 -12.83
N ASP A 141 -2.89 -7.57 -12.49
CA ASP A 141 -4.04 -7.00 -11.78
C ASP A 141 -3.74 -6.59 -10.34
N GLU A 142 -2.78 -7.26 -9.69
CA GLU A 142 -2.38 -6.99 -8.30
C GLU A 142 -1.15 -6.09 -8.21
N CYS A 143 -0.44 -5.89 -9.33
CA CYS A 143 0.75 -5.06 -9.36
C CYS A 143 0.40 -3.57 -9.21
N THR A 144 0.96 -2.94 -8.18
CA THR A 144 0.76 -1.53 -7.88
C THR A 144 1.76 -0.59 -8.54
N GLY A 145 2.79 -1.12 -9.22
CA GLY A 145 3.84 -0.29 -9.84
C GLY A 145 4.80 0.35 -8.85
N CYS A 146 4.96 -0.18 -7.64
CA CYS A 146 5.79 0.42 -6.58
C CYS A 146 7.32 0.35 -6.82
N GLU A 147 7.79 -0.34 -7.87
CA GLU A 147 9.21 -0.50 -8.25
C GLU A 147 10.13 -1.18 -7.21
N LEU A 148 9.61 -1.57 -6.04
CA LEU A 148 10.39 -2.19 -4.94
C LEU A 148 11.06 -3.51 -5.32
N CYS A 149 10.54 -4.21 -6.32
CA CYS A 149 11.09 -5.48 -6.79
C CYS A 149 12.33 -5.33 -7.68
N VAL A 150 12.58 -4.15 -8.25
CA VAL A 150 13.65 -3.91 -9.24
C VAL A 150 15.03 -3.99 -8.57
N ALA A 151 15.26 -3.18 -7.52
CA ALA A 151 16.56 -3.09 -6.87
C ALA A 151 17.07 -4.40 -6.22
N PRO A 152 16.22 -5.26 -5.63
CA PRO A 152 16.64 -6.56 -5.10
C PRO A 152 16.96 -7.62 -6.16
N CYS A 153 16.68 -7.39 -7.45
CA CYS A 153 16.89 -8.38 -8.49
C CYS A 153 18.39 -8.48 -8.88
N PRO A 154 19.09 -9.61 -8.62
CA PRO A 154 20.53 -9.70 -8.85
C PRO A 154 20.93 -9.85 -10.33
N VAL A 155 19.95 -10.03 -11.21
CA VAL A 155 20.13 -10.25 -12.65
C VAL A 155 19.38 -9.19 -13.48
N ASP A 156 18.85 -8.16 -12.82
CA ASP A 156 18.12 -7.04 -13.45
C ASP A 156 17.09 -7.49 -14.50
N CYS A 157 16.34 -8.57 -14.21
CA CYS A 157 15.38 -9.17 -15.14
C CYS A 157 13.96 -8.55 -15.05
N ILE A 158 13.80 -7.38 -14.44
CA ILE A 158 12.48 -6.75 -14.22
C ILE A 158 12.47 -5.41 -14.93
N ASP A 159 11.57 -5.28 -15.89
CA ASP A 159 11.36 -4.05 -16.65
C ASP A 159 10.05 -3.39 -16.20
N MET A 160 10.04 -2.07 -16.08
CA MET A 160 8.83 -1.29 -15.79
C MET A 160 8.23 -0.81 -17.11
N VAL A 161 7.02 -1.27 -17.41
CA VAL A 161 6.31 -0.94 -18.65
C VAL A 161 5.14 -0.01 -18.32
N GLU A 162 5.08 1.13 -18.98
CA GLU A 162 3.93 2.04 -18.89
C GLU A 162 2.68 1.34 -19.44
N THR A 163 1.59 1.39 -18.68
CA THR A 163 0.31 0.85 -19.15
C THR A 163 -0.44 1.96 -19.85
N GLU A 164 -0.57 1.88 -21.17
CA GLU A 164 -1.46 2.77 -21.90
C GLU A 164 -2.91 2.52 -21.47
N VAL A 165 -3.67 3.61 -21.32
CA VAL A 165 -5.08 3.54 -20.91
C VAL A 165 -5.92 3.09 -22.11
N GLU A 166 -6.11 1.78 -22.24
CA GLU A 166 -7.00 1.20 -23.24
C GLU A 166 -8.43 1.06 -22.65
N PRO A 167 -9.49 1.07 -23.50
CA PRO A 167 -10.86 0.82 -23.02
C PRO A 167 -11.04 -0.49 -22.25
N SER A 168 -10.15 -1.46 -22.44
CA SER A 168 -10.08 -2.76 -21.76
C SER A 168 -9.42 -2.70 -20.38
N THR A 169 -8.49 -1.76 -20.16
CA THR A 169 -7.72 -1.59 -18.92
C THR A 169 -8.24 -0.42 -18.06
N TRP A 170 -9.07 0.45 -18.64
CA TRP A 170 -9.75 1.54 -17.96
C TRP A 170 -10.79 1.03 -16.96
N ARG A 171 -10.59 1.34 -15.67
CA ARG A 171 -11.58 1.11 -14.61
C ARG A 171 -12.27 2.41 -14.25
N TRP A 172 -13.61 2.39 -14.19
CA TRP A 172 -14.41 3.52 -13.74
C TRP A 172 -14.00 3.90 -12.31
N PRO A 173 -13.53 5.14 -12.06
CA PRO A 173 -13.09 5.52 -10.74
C PRO A 173 -14.33 5.64 -9.82
N ASP A 174 -14.24 5.20 -8.56
CA ASP A 174 -15.40 5.06 -7.66
C ASP A 174 -16.09 6.42 -7.42
N PRO A 175 -17.37 6.60 -7.83
CA PRO A 175 -18.08 7.87 -7.70
C PRO A 175 -18.23 8.38 -6.27
N SER A 176 -18.11 7.50 -5.26
CA SER A 176 -18.29 7.86 -3.85
C SER A 176 -17.10 8.60 -3.25
N VAL A 177 -15.92 8.53 -3.87
CA VAL A 177 -14.68 9.19 -3.41
C VAL A 177 -14.24 10.33 -4.32
N ILE A 178 -14.99 10.61 -5.39
CA ILE A 178 -14.62 11.58 -6.41
C ILE A 178 -15.59 12.74 -6.37
N ASN A 179 -15.06 13.93 -6.17
CA ASN A 179 -15.82 15.16 -6.35
C ASN A 179 -16.05 15.40 -7.85
N VAL A 180 -17.19 14.95 -8.36
CA VAL A 180 -17.57 15.01 -9.78
C VAL A 180 -17.55 16.45 -10.32
N ASP A 181 -17.76 17.45 -9.46
CA ASP A 181 -17.74 18.85 -9.83
C ASP A 181 -16.34 19.37 -10.15
N GLN A 182 -15.28 18.80 -9.53
CA GLN A 182 -13.89 19.14 -9.85
C GLN A 182 -13.40 18.48 -11.14
N LEU A 183 -13.82 17.25 -11.43
CA LEU A 183 -13.48 16.59 -12.71
C LEU A 183 -14.09 17.32 -13.90
N ASN A 184 -15.36 17.71 -13.81
CA ASN A 184 -16.04 18.47 -14.86
C ASN A 184 -15.41 19.85 -15.11
N GLN A 185 -14.62 20.40 -14.18
CA GLN A 185 -13.90 21.65 -14.37
C GLN A 185 -12.55 21.47 -15.08
N ARG A 186 -11.88 20.30 -14.95
CA ARG A 186 -10.62 19.99 -15.66
C ARG A 186 -10.85 19.73 -17.15
N ASP A 187 -11.99 19.16 -17.53
CA ASP A 187 -12.31 18.86 -18.94
C ASP A 187 -12.82 20.08 -19.73
N ASN A 188 -13.09 21.20 -19.07
CA ASN A 188 -13.59 22.45 -19.66
C ASN A 188 -12.53 23.56 -19.77
N ALA A 189 -11.26 23.26 -19.49
CA ALA A 189 -10.12 24.19 -19.56
C ALA A 189 -9.26 23.95 -20.80
#